data_AF-A0AAE7BER2-F1
#
_entry.id   AF-A0AAE7BER2-F1
#
_cell.length_a   1.000
_cell.length_b   1.000
_cell.length_c   1.000
_cell.angle_alpha   90.00
_cell.angle_beta   90.00
_cell.angle_gamma   90.00
#
_symmetry.space_group_name_H-M   'P 1'
#
loop_
_entity.id
_entity.type
_entity.pdbx_description
1 polymer ?
#
loop_
_entity_poly.entity_id
_entity_poly.type
_entity_poly.pdbx_seq_one_letter_code
_entity_poly.pdbx_strand_id
1 'polypeptide(L)'
;MITTLLNYLANSSAITYIVLALLSTYLIITFWVFFYRNSILNSLLSNEKKSLEALTSREARFSPLSALNKCSNNSTSKELLHACEINIVKDASNGLSWLAIISSTSPFIGLFGTVVGILESFAKFANQSKVAFSIIAPAISEALVATAAGILVAIFAYTFHQILTRKVYELNIFLKAQSQILIAKG
;
A
#
# COMPACT_ATOMS: atom_id res chain seq x y z
N MET A 1 -26.28 -16.35 -12.34
CA MET A 1 -25.08 -15.67 -11.80
C MET A 1 -25.00 -15.74 -10.28
N ILE A 2 -26.05 -15.42 -9.53
CA ILE A 2 -26.09 -15.59 -8.05
C ILE A 2 -26.16 -17.07 -7.66
N THR A 3 -26.94 -17.88 -8.38
CA THR A 3 -27.07 -19.33 -8.16
C THR A 3 -25.79 -20.10 -8.45
N THR A 4 -25.04 -19.70 -9.48
CA THR A 4 -23.71 -20.23 -9.79
C THR A 4 -22.67 -19.84 -8.73
N LEU A 5 -22.78 -18.63 -8.16
CA LEU A 5 -21.93 -18.17 -7.07
C LEU A 5 -22.24 -18.92 -5.76
N LEU A 6 -23.51 -19.20 -5.47
CA LEU A 6 -23.94 -19.99 -4.31
C LEU A 6 -23.56 -21.47 -4.42
N ASN A 7 -23.61 -22.06 -5.62
CA ASN A 7 -23.18 -23.44 -5.83
C ASN A 7 -21.64 -23.59 -5.78
N TYR A 8 -20.91 -22.54 -6.17
CA TYR A 8 -19.47 -22.40 -5.94
C TYR A 8 -19.17 -22.30 -4.43
N LEU A 9 -19.95 -21.48 -3.71
CA LEU A 9 -19.88 -21.33 -2.26
C LEU A 9 -20.23 -22.61 -1.46
N ALA A 10 -20.86 -23.61 -2.08
CA ALA A 10 -21.25 -24.86 -1.42
C ALA A 10 -20.25 -26.01 -1.63
N ASN A 11 -19.43 -25.98 -2.69
CA ASN A 11 -18.55 -27.08 -3.08
C ASN A 11 -17.05 -26.78 -2.94
N SER A 12 -16.68 -25.53 -2.64
CA SER A 12 -15.30 -25.11 -2.45
C SER A 12 -14.63 -25.76 -1.24
N SER A 13 -13.31 -25.93 -1.33
CA SER A 13 -12.53 -26.36 -0.19
C SER A 13 -12.47 -25.30 0.92
N ALA A 14 -12.28 -25.72 2.18
CA ALA A 14 -12.15 -24.77 3.29
C ALA A 14 -10.97 -23.79 3.09
N ILE A 15 -9.94 -24.21 2.33
CA ILE A 15 -8.69 -23.48 2.13
C ILE A 15 -8.87 -22.30 1.18
N THR A 16 -9.63 -22.45 0.10
CA THR A 16 -9.92 -21.34 -0.83
C THR A 16 -10.69 -20.23 -0.13
N TYR A 17 -11.64 -20.54 0.77
CA TYR A 17 -12.30 -19.51 1.59
C TYR A 17 -11.35 -18.77 2.51
N ILE A 18 -10.45 -19.49 3.18
CA ILE A 18 -9.45 -18.86 4.06
C ILE A 18 -8.57 -17.91 3.26
N VAL A 19 -8.10 -18.34 2.08
CA VAL A 19 -7.27 -17.52 1.19
C VAL A 19 -8.05 -16.30 0.69
N LEU A 20 -9.28 -16.48 0.22
CA LEU A 20 -10.12 -15.37 -0.26
C LEU A 20 -10.48 -14.38 0.86
N ALA A 21 -10.77 -14.87 2.07
CA ALA A 21 -11.04 -14.01 3.23
C ALA A 21 -9.79 -13.19 3.64
N LEU A 22 -8.62 -13.82 3.61
CA LEU A 22 -7.34 -13.14 3.89
C LEU A 22 -7.04 -12.07 2.83
N LEU A 23 -7.19 -12.41 1.54
CA LEU A 23 -7.01 -11.45 0.44
C LEU A 23 -8.03 -10.30 0.50
N SER A 24 -9.28 -10.59 0.87
CA SER A 24 -10.31 -9.56 1.09
C SER A 24 -9.91 -8.61 2.21
N THR A 25 -9.39 -9.14 3.32
CA THR A 25 -8.90 -8.32 4.44
C THR A 25 -7.74 -7.42 4.01
N TYR A 26 -6.80 -7.95 3.22
CA TYR A 26 -5.69 -7.17 2.65
C TYR A 26 -6.19 -6.05 1.76
N LEU A 27 -7.20 -6.30 0.92
CA LEU A 27 -7.80 -5.27 0.08
C LEU A 27 -8.41 -4.14 0.93
N ILE A 28 -9.16 -4.47 1.97
CA ILE A 28 -9.77 -3.45 2.85
C ILE A 28 -8.70 -2.61 3.54
N ILE A 29 -7.66 -3.25 4.09
CA ILE A 29 -6.55 -2.57 4.75
C ILE A 29 -5.81 -1.64 3.77
N THR A 30 -5.52 -2.10 2.55
CA THR A 30 -4.80 -1.28 1.56
C THR A 30 -5.58 -0.02 1.20
N PHE A 31 -6.89 -0.13 0.96
CA PHE A 31 -7.75 1.02 0.69
C PHE A 31 -7.83 1.97 1.89
N TRP A 32 -8.02 1.44 3.10
CA TRP A 32 -8.06 2.26 4.31
C TRP A 32 -6.75 3.04 4.49
N VAL A 33 -5.60 2.35 4.50
CA VAL A 33 -4.30 2.98 4.69
C VAL A 33 -4.05 4.03 3.60
N PHE A 34 -4.38 3.72 2.35
CA PHE A 34 -4.25 4.67 1.25
C PHE A 34 -5.07 5.93 1.49
N PHE A 35 -6.38 5.83 1.74
CA PHE A 35 -7.23 7.00 1.93
C PHE A 35 -6.78 7.85 3.13
N TYR A 36 -6.48 7.21 4.26
CA TYR A 36 -6.01 7.90 5.46
C TYR A 36 -4.70 8.66 5.21
N ARG A 37 -3.69 7.97 4.67
CA ARG A 37 -2.37 8.57 4.42
C ARG A 37 -2.39 9.58 3.29
N ASN A 38 -3.12 9.30 2.22
CA ASN A 38 -3.22 10.16 1.04
C ASN A 38 -3.79 11.54 1.40
N SER A 39 -4.81 11.58 2.26
CA SER A 39 -5.41 12.84 2.70
C SER A 39 -4.44 13.67 3.56
N ILE A 40 -3.75 13.01 4.50
CA ILE A 40 -2.76 13.65 5.38
C ILE A 40 -1.58 14.18 4.58
N LEU A 41 -0.96 13.35 3.74
CA LEU A 41 0.20 13.75 2.92
C LEU A 41 -0.17 14.87 1.94
N ASN A 42 -1.37 14.86 1.36
CA ASN A 42 -1.81 15.96 0.49
C ASN A 42 -1.85 17.30 1.22
N SER A 43 -2.43 17.32 2.42
CA SER A 43 -2.50 18.56 3.21
C SER A 43 -1.10 19.06 3.58
N LEU A 44 -0.23 18.15 4.02
CA LEU A 44 1.14 18.45 4.44
C LEU A 44 1.99 18.96 3.27
N LEU A 45 1.92 18.27 2.12
CA LEU A 45 2.61 18.68 0.89
C LEU A 45 2.15 20.08 0.42
N SER A 46 0.85 20.35 0.47
CA SER A 46 0.31 21.66 0.06
C SER A 46 0.78 22.81 0.98
N ASN A 47 0.93 22.53 2.27
CA ASN A 47 1.42 23.51 3.25
C ASN A 47 2.92 23.77 3.04
N GLU A 48 3.73 22.72 2.84
CA GLU A 48 5.16 22.88 2.58
C GLU A 48 5.44 23.58 1.26
N LYS A 49 4.66 23.30 0.22
CA LYS A 49 4.75 24.02 -1.06
C LYS A 49 4.52 25.53 -0.87
N LYS A 50 3.46 25.91 -0.16
CA LYS A 50 3.17 27.33 0.16
C LYS A 50 4.27 27.97 1.01
N SER A 51 4.83 27.24 1.96
CA SER A 51 5.95 27.70 2.78
C SER A 51 7.20 27.99 1.95
N LEU A 52 7.55 27.08 1.02
CA LEU A 52 8.67 27.27 0.10
C LEU A 52 8.45 28.44 -0.85
N GLU A 53 7.24 28.60 -1.39
CA GLU A 53 6.88 29.75 -2.24
C GLU A 53 7.03 31.07 -1.47
N ALA A 54 6.57 31.14 -0.22
CA ALA A 54 6.74 32.30 0.64
C ALA A 54 8.22 32.63 0.88
N LEU A 55 9.06 31.63 1.18
CA LEU A 55 10.51 31.81 1.41
C LEU A 55 11.29 32.27 0.17
N THR A 56 10.81 31.90 -1.01
CA THR A 56 11.38 32.27 -2.31
C THR A 56 10.91 33.66 -2.75
N SER A 57 9.68 34.02 -2.41
CA SER A 57 9.19 35.39 -2.54
C SER A 57 9.86 36.28 -1.48
N ARG A 58 10.00 37.59 -1.76
CA ARG A 58 10.76 38.54 -0.91
C ARG A 58 10.19 38.73 0.51
N GLU A 59 9.07 38.08 0.83
CA GLU A 59 8.43 38.02 2.15
C GLU A 59 9.01 36.86 2.96
N ALA A 60 10.18 37.07 3.57
CA ALA A 60 10.84 36.10 4.43
C ALA A 60 10.13 35.93 5.79
N ARG A 61 8.86 35.53 5.80
CA ARG A 61 8.15 35.15 7.03
C ARG A 61 7.71 33.70 6.93
N PHE A 62 8.06 32.93 7.96
CA PHE A 62 7.65 31.55 8.13
C PHE A 62 6.13 31.45 8.04
N SER A 63 5.61 30.49 7.27
CA SER A 63 4.24 30.06 7.52
C SER A 63 4.22 29.33 8.88
N PRO A 64 3.30 29.66 9.80
CA PRO A 64 3.21 28.99 11.09
C PRO A 64 2.84 27.49 10.97
N LEU A 65 2.45 27.05 9.77
CA LEU A 65 2.04 25.69 9.44
C LEU A 65 3.16 24.80 8.86
N SER A 66 4.37 25.31 8.61
CA SER A 66 5.46 24.44 8.15
C SER A 66 5.92 23.50 9.26
N ALA A 67 6.07 22.22 8.92
CA ALA A 67 6.61 21.20 9.82
C ALA A 67 8.02 21.55 10.29
N LEU A 68 8.79 22.28 9.48
CA LEU A 68 10.11 22.79 9.81
C LEU A 68 10.11 23.93 10.83
N ASN A 69 9.02 24.71 10.90
CA ASN A 69 8.90 25.81 11.87
C ASN A 69 8.94 25.30 13.32
N LYS A 70 8.35 24.12 13.57
CA LYS A 70 8.38 23.47 14.89
C LYS A 70 9.82 23.17 15.37
N CYS A 71 10.73 22.95 14.44
CA CYS A 71 12.14 22.66 14.71
C CYS A 71 13.04 23.92 14.70
N SER A 72 12.59 25.02 14.11
CA SER A 72 13.37 26.26 13.99
C SER A 72 13.42 27.10 15.27
N ASN A 73 12.48 26.90 16.21
CA ASN A 73 12.24 27.86 17.30
C ASN A 73 13.36 27.99 18.36
N ASN A 74 14.34 27.06 18.44
CA ASN A 74 15.28 27.04 19.57
C ASN A 74 16.78 27.08 19.24
N SER A 75 17.22 26.89 17.99
CA SER A 75 18.61 27.11 17.53
C SER A 75 18.74 26.63 16.08
N THR A 76 19.21 27.48 15.18
CA THR A 76 19.51 27.17 13.77
C THR A 76 20.81 26.36 13.63
N SER A 77 20.99 25.32 14.43
CA SER A 77 22.09 24.37 14.22
C SER A 77 21.75 23.52 13.00
N LYS A 78 22.63 23.54 12.00
CA LYS A 78 22.49 22.76 10.76
C LYS A 78 22.18 21.29 11.04
N GLU A 79 22.80 20.75 12.08
CA GLU A 79 22.64 19.37 12.55
C GLU A 79 21.22 19.09 13.06
N LEU A 80 20.62 20.01 13.82
CA LEU A 80 19.24 19.87 14.33
C LEU A 80 18.21 19.92 13.19
N LEU A 81 18.45 20.78 12.20
CA LEU A 81 17.55 20.94 11.06
C LEU A 81 17.59 19.70 10.15
N HIS A 82 18.78 19.13 9.94
CA HIS A 82 18.93 17.83 9.26
C HIS A 82 18.26 16.69 10.04
N ALA A 83 18.42 16.63 11.36
CA ALA A 83 17.76 15.61 12.18
C ALA A 83 16.22 15.73 12.12
N CYS A 84 15.69 16.95 12.12
CA CYS A 84 14.26 17.20 11.97
C CYS A 84 13.72 16.77 10.60
N GLU A 85 14.42 17.09 9.50
CA GLU A 85 14.06 16.66 8.15
C GLU A 85 13.89 15.13 8.09
N ILE A 86 14.86 14.39 8.64
CA ILE A 86 14.85 12.93 8.65
C ILE A 86 13.62 12.40 9.43
N ASN A 87 13.31 12.98 10.59
CA ASN A 87 12.16 12.56 11.38
C ASN A 87 10.82 12.81 10.66
N ILE A 88 10.66 13.97 10.02
CA ILE A 88 9.44 14.30 9.26
C ILE A 88 9.24 13.31 8.10
N VAL A 89 10.31 13.01 7.36
CA VAL A 89 10.27 12.07 6.24
C VAL A 89 9.98 10.65 6.72
N LYS A 90 10.57 10.25 7.86
CA LYS A 90 10.28 8.96 8.50
C LYS A 90 8.81 8.84 8.87
N ASP A 91 8.23 9.86 9.49
CA ASP A 91 6.81 9.86 9.88
C ASP A 91 5.87 9.84 8.67
N ALA A 92 6.25 10.52 7.59
CA ALA A 92 5.54 10.50 6.31
C ALA A 92 5.64 9.15 5.59
N SER A 93 6.74 8.41 5.80
CA SER A 93 6.97 7.08 5.22
C SER A 93 6.23 5.96 5.97
N ASN A 94 5.68 6.23 7.15
CA ASN A 94 4.95 5.23 7.93
C ASN A 94 3.75 4.69 7.15
N GLY A 95 3.65 3.35 7.07
CA GLY A 95 2.61 2.65 6.33
C GLY A 95 2.98 2.29 4.89
N LEU A 96 3.99 2.92 4.28
CA LEU A 96 4.49 2.51 2.95
C LEU A 96 5.05 1.10 2.99
N SER A 97 5.78 0.73 4.06
CA SER A 97 6.31 -0.62 4.24
C SER A 97 5.22 -1.70 4.23
N TRP A 98 4.07 -1.41 4.84
CA TRP A 98 2.92 -2.34 4.83
C TRP A 98 2.34 -2.52 3.43
N LEU A 99 2.18 -1.43 2.67
CA LEU A 99 1.72 -1.52 1.28
C LEU A 99 2.71 -2.29 0.41
N ALA A 100 4.01 -2.10 0.62
CA ALA A 100 5.06 -2.85 -0.09
C ALA A 100 4.99 -4.36 0.23
N ILE A 101 4.83 -4.71 1.51
CA ILE A 101 4.67 -6.11 1.94
C ILE A 101 3.41 -6.73 1.32
N ILE A 102 2.26 -6.05 1.38
CA ILE A 102 1.01 -6.57 0.81
C ILE A 102 1.15 -6.72 -0.70
N SER A 103 1.74 -5.75 -1.41
CA SER A 103 1.92 -5.83 -2.86
C SER A 103 2.80 -7.00 -3.31
N SER A 104 3.84 -7.32 -2.54
CA SER A 104 4.77 -8.40 -2.87
C SER A 104 4.27 -9.77 -2.42
N THR A 105 3.51 -9.87 -1.33
CA THR A 105 3.05 -11.15 -0.77
C THR A 105 1.70 -11.63 -1.34
N SER A 106 0.81 -10.70 -1.74
CA SER A 106 -0.55 -11.04 -2.23
C SER A 106 -0.57 -12.00 -3.42
N PRO A 107 0.31 -11.89 -4.44
CA PRO A 107 0.35 -12.83 -5.56
C PRO A 107 0.72 -14.25 -5.10
N PHE A 108 1.64 -14.38 -4.15
CA PHE A 108 2.08 -15.67 -3.62
C PHE A 108 1.00 -16.33 -2.76
N ILE A 109 0.23 -15.54 -2.01
CA ILE A 109 -0.94 -16.03 -1.28
C ILE A 109 -1.99 -16.60 -2.24
N GLY A 110 -2.24 -15.89 -3.35
CA GLY A 110 -3.13 -16.38 -4.42
C GLY A 110 -2.63 -17.68 -5.04
N LEU A 111 -1.35 -17.71 -5.44
CA LEU A 111 -0.69 -18.89 -6.01
C LEU A 111 -0.78 -20.10 -5.07
N PHE A 112 -0.49 -19.90 -3.78
CA PHE A 112 -0.62 -20.92 -2.75
C PHE A 112 -2.03 -21.49 -2.70
N GLY A 113 -3.05 -20.63 -2.70
CA GLY A 113 -4.45 -21.06 -2.76
C GLY A 113 -4.74 -21.96 -3.96
N THR A 114 -4.16 -21.66 -5.12
CA THR A 114 -4.37 -22.47 -6.33
C THR A 114 -3.67 -23.81 -6.28
N VAL A 115 -2.43 -23.83 -5.78
CA VAL A 115 -1.64 -25.07 -5.67
C VAL A 115 -2.36 -26.03 -4.73
N VAL A 116 -2.79 -25.54 -3.57
CA VAL A 116 -3.49 -26.37 -2.59
C VAL A 116 -4.87 -26.80 -3.09
N GLY A 117 -5.63 -25.90 -3.74
CA GLY A 117 -6.94 -26.24 -4.33
C GLY A 117 -6.86 -27.30 -5.43
N ILE A 118 -5.83 -27.24 -6.28
CA ILE A 118 -5.58 -28.26 -7.31
C ILE A 118 -5.17 -29.59 -6.67
N LEU A 119 -4.28 -29.58 -5.67
CA LEU A 119 -3.86 -30.80 -4.96
C LEU A 119 -5.04 -31.49 -4.27
N GLU A 120 -5.91 -30.74 -3.61
CA GLU A 120 -7.11 -31.30 -2.96
C GLU A 120 -8.11 -31.86 -3.99
N SER A 121 -8.26 -31.19 -5.13
CA SER A 121 -9.09 -31.68 -6.23
C SER A 121 -8.58 -33.02 -6.75
N PHE A 122 -7.28 -33.15 -7.00
CA PHE A 122 -6.70 -34.43 -7.41
C PHE A 122 -6.83 -35.52 -6.35
N ALA A 123 -6.68 -35.19 -5.06
CA ALA A 123 -6.86 -36.16 -3.98
C ALA A 123 -8.31 -36.70 -3.91
N LYS A 124 -9.33 -35.85 -4.14
CA LYS A 124 -10.74 -36.27 -4.18
C LYS A 124 -11.04 -37.26 -5.30
N PHE A 125 -10.33 -37.17 -6.41
CA PHE A 125 -10.50 -38.05 -7.57
C PHE A 125 -9.58 -39.27 -7.57
N ALA A 126 -8.60 -39.36 -6.66
CA ALA A 126 -7.62 -40.43 -6.63
C ALA A 126 -8.22 -41.85 -6.52
N ASN A 127 -9.40 -41.97 -5.92
CA ASN A 127 -10.10 -43.25 -5.74
C ASN A 127 -11.09 -43.58 -6.87
N GLN A 128 -11.25 -42.72 -7.89
CA GLN A 128 -12.19 -42.92 -8.99
C GLN A 128 -11.49 -43.54 -10.20
N SER A 129 -12.01 -44.67 -10.68
CA SER A 129 -11.42 -45.43 -11.79
C SER A 129 -11.50 -44.71 -13.15
N LYS A 130 -12.46 -43.79 -13.31
CA LYS A 130 -12.65 -42.95 -14.50
C LYS A 130 -13.16 -41.58 -14.05
N VAL A 131 -12.38 -40.54 -14.32
CA VAL A 131 -12.75 -39.16 -13.99
C VAL A 131 -13.04 -38.41 -15.28
N ALA A 132 -14.27 -37.93 -15.45
CA ALA A 132 -14.64 -37.13 -16.61
C ALA A 132 -14.11 -35.69 -16.46
N PHE A 133 -13.67 -35.08 -17.57
CA PHE A 133 -13.20 -33.69 -17.58
C PHE A 133 -14.27 -32.71 -17.05
N SER A 134 -15.55 -32.99 -17.31
CA SER A 134 -16.69 -32.20 -16.82
C SER A 134 -16.75 -32.08 -15.28
N ILE A 135 -16.14 -33.02 -14.55
CA ILE A 135 -16.10 -33.03 -13.09
C ILE A 135 -14.89 -32.26 -12.56
N ILE A 136 -13.75 -32.32 -13.26
CA ILE A 136 -12.48 -31.69 -12.85
C ILE A 136 -12.46 -30.19 -13.20
N ALA A 137 -12.98 -29.81 -14.36
CA ALA A 137 -12.91 -28.43 -14.88
C ALA A 137 -13.42 -27.37 -13.87
N PRO A 138 -14.59 -27.56 -13.22
CA PRO A 138 -15.09 -26.59 -12.24
C PRO A 138 -14.15 -26.40 -11.03
N ALA A 139 -13.54 -27.49 -10.52
CA ALA A 139 -12.67 -27.44 -9.35
C ALA A 139 -11.33 -26.73 -9.64
N ILE A 140 -10.77 -26.93 -10.84
CA ILE A 140 -9.57 -26.19 -11.27
C ILE A 140 -9.91 -24.72 -11.52
N SER A 141 -11.04 -24.43 -12.16
CA SER A 141 -11.49 -23.05 -12.39
C SER A 141 -11.62 -22.28 -11.08
N GLU A 142 -12.13 -22.93 -10.04
CA GLU A 142 -12.26 -22.37 -8.69
C GLU A 142 -10.90 -22.05 -8.06
N ALA A 143 -9.94 -22.96 -8.16
CA ALA A 143 -8.58 -22.69 -7.72
C ALA A 143 -8.02 -21.44 -8.41
N LEU A 144 -8.19 -21.27 -9.73
CA LEU A 144 -7.67 -20.13 -10.48
C LEU A 144 -8.21 -18.76 -10.01
N VAL A 145 -9.41 -18.71 -9.42
CA VAL A 145 -9.99 -17.46 -8.88
C VAL A 145 -9.13 -16.91 -7.74
N ALA A 146 -8.51 -17.76 -6.91
CA ALA A 146 -7.67 -17.31 -5.81
C ALA A 146 -6.41 -16.56 -6.31
N THR A 147 -5.78 -17.01 -7.40
CA THR A 147 -4.67 -16.27 -8.05
C THR A 147 -5.16 -14.97 -8.64
N ALA A 148 -6.29 -14.97 -9.35
CA ALA A 148 -6.83 -13.75 -9.93
C ALA A 148 -7.12 -12.68 -8.86
N ALA A 149 -7.68 -13.10 -7.72
CA ALA A 149 -7.89 -12.24 -6.56
C ALA A 149 -6.57 -11.73 -5.98
N GLY A 150 -5.56 -12.59 -5.80
CA GLY A 150 -4.25 -12.21 -5.27
C GLY A 150 -3.53 -11.16 -6.13
N ILE A 151 -3.59 -11.32 -7.46
CA ILE A 151 -3.04 -10.35 -8.41
C ILE A 151 -3.80 -9.01 -8.32
N LEU A 152 -5.13 -9.06 -8.24
CA LEU A 152 -5.95 -7.85 -8.14
C LEU A 152 -5.58 -7.03 -6.89
N VAL A 153 -5.43 -7.68 -5.73
CA VAL A 153 -4.99 -7.02 -4.49
C VAL A 153 -3.58 -6.43 -4.64
N ALA A 154 -2.67 -7.17 -5.25
CA ALA A 154 -1.29 -6.73 -5.46
C ALA A 154 -1.19 -5.47 -6.32
N ILE A 155 -2.00 -5.40 -7.39
CA ILE A 155 -2.05 -4.23 -8.30
C ILE A 155 -2.42 -2.97 -7.51
N PHE A 156 -3.52 -3.00 -6.76
CA PHE A 156 -3.95 -1.84 -5.97
C PHE A 156 -2.91 -1.43 -4.92
N ALA A 157 -2.39 -2.41 -4.17
CA ALA A 157 -1.36 -2.15 -3.15
C ALA A 157 -0.10 -1.50 -3.75
N TYR A 158 0.37 -2.00 -4.90
CA TYR A 158 1.53 -1.46 -5.60
C TYR A 158 1.30 -0.04 -6.13
N THR A 159 0.15 0.20 -6.77
CA THR A 159 -0.20 1.53 -7.27
C THR A 159 -0.26 2.54 -6.13
N PHE A 160 -0.90 2.20 -5.01
CA PHE A 160 -0.97 3.06 -3.84
C PHE A 160 0.40 3.32 -3.21
N HIS A 161 1.24 2.30 -3.13
CA HIS A 161 2.62 2.43 -2.65
C HIS A 161 3.38 3.45 -3.51
N GLN A 162 3.29 3.33 -4.84
CA GLN A 162 4.01 4.20 -5.76
C GLN A 162 3.55 5.66 -5.68
N ILE A 163 2.24 5.90 -5.55
CA ILE A 163 1.66 7.24 -5.38
C ILE A 163 2.15 7.88 -4.08
N LEU A 164 2.07 7.15 -2.96
CA LEU A 164 2.49 7.69 -1.65
C LEU A 164 4.01 7.91 -1.59
N THR A 165 4.80 6.99 -2.16
CA THR A 165 6.25 7.14 -2.26
C THR A 165 6.65 8.39 -3.03
N ARG A 166 5.97 8.68 -4.15
CA ARG A 166 6.21 9.92 -4.91
C ARG A 166 5.94 11.16 -4.06
N LYS A 167 4.87 11.16 -3.25
CA LYS A 167 4.54 12.30 -2.36
C LYS A 167 5.55 12.49 -1.24
N VAL A 168 6.03 11.41 -0.63
CA VAL A 168 7.10 11.47 0.38
C VAL A 168 8.39 12.02 -0.24
N TYR A 169 8.71 11.62 -1.46
CA TYR A 169 9.87 12.13 -2.18
C TYR A 169 9.77 13.63 -2.48
N GLU A 170 8.62 14.10 -2.97
CA GLU A 170 8.38 15.55 -3.19
C GLU A 170 8.46 16.34 -1.89
N LEU A 171 7.90 15.80 -0.79
CA LEU A 171 8.04 16.39 0.53
C LEU A 171 9.52 16.53 0.95
N ASN A 172 10.34 15.49 0.76
CA ASN A 172 11.76 15.56 1.07
C ASN A 172 12.47 16.66 0.26
N ILE A 173 12.14 16.83 -1.02
CA ILE A 173 12.69 17.91 -1.85
C ILE A 173 12.32 19.27 -1.28
N PHE A 174 11.05 19.49 -0.93
CA PHE A 174 10.61 20.77 -0.38
C PHE A 174 11.28 21.08 0.96
N LEU A 175 11.41 20.10 1.86
CA LEU A 175 12.09 20.30 3.15
C LEU A 175 13.59 20.62 2.95
N LYS A 176 14.27 19.92 2.03
CA LYS A 176 15.69 20.21 1.71
C LYS A 176 15.89 21.61 1.16
N ALA A 177 15.04 22.05 0.23
CA ALA A 177 15.11 23.39 -0.33
C ALA A 177 14.92 24.46 0.75
N GLN A 178 13.92 24.29 1.63
CA GLN A 178 13.70 25.20 2.76
C GLN A 178 14.89 25.24 3.72
N SER A 179 15.42 24.07 4.09
CA SER A 179 16.62 23.94 4.93
C SER A 179 17.83 24.72 4.38
N GLN A 180 18.13 24.54 3.09
CA GLN A 180 19.25 25.24 2.44
C GLN A 180 19.06 26.76 2.41
N ILE A 181 17.85 27.24 2.13
CA ILE A 181 17.53 28.67 2.16
C ILE A 181 17.72 29.24 3.57
N LEU A 182 17.33 28.50 4.60
CA LEU A 182 17.49 28.92 6.00
C LEU A 182 18.96 29.02 6.41
N ILE A 183 19.77 28.02 6.04
CA ILE A 183 21.21 28.03 6.30
C ILE A 183 21.90 29.18 5.55
N ALA A 184 21.43 29.55 4.35
CA ALA A 184 22.02 30.64 3.58
C ALA A 184 21.64 32.04 4.10
N LYS A 185 20.53 32.16 4.84
CA LYS A 185 20.04 33.45 5.39
C LYS A 185 20.51 33.71 6.82
N GLY A 186 20.85 32.68 7.59
CA GLY A 186 21.40 32.77 8.95
C GLY A 186 22.92 32.86 8.94
#